data_AF-A0A1W7MAY9-F1
#
_entry.id   AF-A0A1W7MAY9-F1
#
_cell.length_a   1.000
_cell.length_b   1.000
_cell.length_c   1.000
_cell.angle_alpha   90.00
_cell.angle_beta   90.00
_cell.angle_gamma   90.00
#
_symmetry.space_group_name_H-M   'P 1'
#
loop_
_entity.id
_entity.type
_entity.pdbx_description
1 polymer ?
#
loop_
_entity_poly.entity_id
_entity_poly.type
_entity_poly.pdbx_seq_one_letter_code
_entity_poly.pdbx_strand_id
1 'polypeptide(L)'
;MLNEVTPPRAYVVRIDLVHEMSRRCIAQTSTSLSDQFGISWNTWSKLRRGEPIRRSVALRLVKRVLAQQGQDADPLHYLSDSQAEGI
;
A
#
# COMPACT_ATOMS: atom_id res chain seq x y z
N MET A 1 1.63 33.11 0.92
CA MET A 1 2.57 31.98 0.74
C MET A 1 1.79 30.72 1.02
N LEU A 2 1.58 29.86 0.03
CA LEU A 2 0.99 28.54 0.27
C LEU A 2 2.06 27.71 0.99
N ASN A 3 1.80 27.32 2.24
CA ASN A 3 2.65 26.36 2.94
C ASN A 3 2.61 25.04 2.16
N GLU A 4 3.68 24.71 1.43
CA GLU A 4 3.81 23.40 0.81
C GLU A 4 3.93 22.35 1.92
N VAL A 5 2.84 21.60 2.13
CA VAL A 5 2.86 20.42 2.99
C VAL A 5 3.76 19.38 2.32
N THR A 6 4.96 19.19 2.88
CA THR A 6 5.88 18.17 2.40
C THR A 6 5.21 16.80 2.52
N PRO A 7 5.12 15.99 1.45
CA PRO A 7 4.43 14.72 1.51
C PRO A 7 5.15 13.73 2.44
N PRO A 8 4.41 12.91 3.20
CA PRO A 8 4.97 11.88 4.06
C PRO A 8 5.96 10.96 3.34
N ARG A 9 7.04 10.58 4.02
CA ARG A 9 8.07 9.68 3.48
C ARG A 9 7.62 8.22 3.44
N ALA A 10 6.64 7.86 4.26
CA ALA A 10 6.06 6.53 4.37
C ALA A 10 4.57 6.61 4.65
N TYR A 11 3.84 5.58 4.23
CA TYR A 11 2.39 5.48 4.41
C TYR A 11 2.02 4.09 4.90
N VAL A 12 0.95 4.03 5.68
CA VAL A 12 0.21 2.81 5.96
C VAL A 12 -0.81 2.62 4.83
N VAL A 13 -0.92 1.41 4.29
CA VAL A 13 -1.97 1.07 3.32
C VAL A 13 -3.22 0.70 4.10
N ARG A 14 -4.37 1.27 3.72
CA ARG A 14 -5.64 0.96 4.39
C ARG A 14 -5.94 -0.54 4.40
N ILE A 15 -6.48 -0.99 5.52
CA ILE A 15 -6.65 -2.42 5.81
C ILE A 15 -7.66 -3.11 4.87
N ASP A 16 -8.65 -2.38 4.36
CA ASP A 16 -9.61 -2.87 3.37
C ASP A 16 -8.93 -3.29 2.06
N LEU A 17 -7.99 -2.48 1.57
CA LEU A 17 -7.18 -2.82 0.39
C LEU A 17 -6.27 -4.01 0.67
N VAL A 18 -5.68 -4.11 1.87
CA VAL A 18 -4.84 -5.26 2.27
C VAL A 18 -5.66 -6.56 2.35
N HIS A 19 -6.91 -6.50 2.83
CA HIS A 19 -7.82 -7.64 2.84
C HIS A 19 -8.20 -8.09 1.43
N GLU A 20 -8.46 -7.14 0.53
CA GLU A 20 -8.71 -7.43 -0.88
C GLU A 20 -7.50 -8.08 -1.57
N MET A 21 -6.29 -7.56 -1.33
CA MET A 21 -5.05 -8.19 -1.79
C MET A 21 -4.93 -9.63 -1.27
N SER A 22 -5.23 -9.86 0.01
CA SER A 22 -5.18 -11.19 0.62
C SER A 22 -6.16 -12.17 -0.04
N ARG A 23 -7.38 -11.72 -0.35
CA ARG A 23 -8.40 -12.54 -1.03
C ARG A 23 -8.00 -12.94 -2.45
N ARG A 24 -7.25 -12.10 -3.15
CA ARG A 24 -6.79 -12.35 -4.53
C ARG A 24 -5.48 -13.13 -4.62
N CYS A 25 -4.73 -13.20 -3.52
CA CYS A 25 -3.44 -13.88 -3.49
C CYS A 25 -3.63 -15.38 -3.26
N ILE A 26 -3.70 -16.15 -4.35
CA ILE A 26 -3.97 -17.61 -4.35
C ILE A 26 -2.98 -18.35 -3.44
N ALA A 27 -1.71 -17.92 -3.43
CA ALA A 27 -0.69 -18.43 -2.53
C ALA A 27 0.11 -17.26 -1.96
N GLN A 28 0.23 -17.17 -0.64
CA GLN A 28 1.03 -16.11 0.01
C GLN A 28 2.50 -16.53 0.09
N THR A 29 3.10 -16.85 -1.05
CA THR A 29 4.54 -17.13 -1.16
C THR A 29 5.30 -15.89 -1.64
N SER A 30 6.62 -15.84 -1.43
CA SER A 30 7.42 -14.72 -1.92
C SER A 30 7.32 -14.54 -3.44
N THR A 31 7.24 -15.66 -4.20
CA THR A 31 7.11 -15.64 -5.65
C THR A 31 5.76 -15.06 -6.06
N SER A 32 4.66 -15.58 -5.50
CA SER A 32 3.32 -15.11 -5.83
C SER A 32 3.09 -13.62 -5.49
N LEU A 33 3.65 -13.14 -4.38
CA LEU A 33 3.57 -11.71 -4.01
C LEU A 33 4.37 -10.82 -4.98
N SER A 34 5.54 -11.30 -5.42
CA SER A 34 6.36 -10.61 -6.41
C SER A 34 5.64 -10.56 -7.75
N ASP A 35 5.11 -11.69 -8.22
CA ASP A 35 4.47 -11.78 -9.53
C ASP A 35 3.17 -10.97 -9.57
N GLN A 36 2.35 -11.06 -8.53
CA GLN A 36 1.04 -10.41 -8.51
C GLN A 36 1.11 -8.93 -8.15
N PHE A 37 1.94 -8.56 -7.18
CA PHE A 37 1.95 -7.20 -6.60
C PHE A 37 3.28 -6.48 -6.76
N GLY A 38 4.36 -7.17 -7.16
CA GLY A 38 5.72 -6.61 -7.25
C GLY A 38 6.27 -6.19 -5.89
N ILE A 39 5.93 -6.94 -4.84
CA ILE A 39 6.41 -6.72 -3.46
C ILE A 39 7.04 -7.98 -2.88
N SER A 40 7.97 -7.80 -1.94
CA SER A 40 8.56 -8.92 -1.20
C SER A 40 7.67 -9.38 -0.04
N TRP A 41 7.98 -10.55 0.51
CA TRP A 41 7.36 -11.04 1.74
C TRP A 41 7.50 -10.05 2.91
N ASN A 42 8.63 -9.35 3.03
CA ASN A 42 8.82 -8.35 4.09
C ASN A 42 7.82 -7.20 3.97
N THR A 43 7.63 -6.66 2.77
CA THR A 43 6.61 -5.63 2.52
C THR A 43 5.22 -6.17 2.83
N TRP A 44 4.89 -7.39 2.40
CA TRP A 44 3.62 -8.02 2.72
C TRP A 44 3.38 -8.19 4.23
N SER A 45 4.40 -8.61 4.97
CA SER A 45 4.36 -8.73 6.43
C SER A 45 4.11 -7.37 7.12
N LYS A 46 4.68 -6.28 6.59
CA LYS A 46 4.40 -4.92 7.09
C LYS A 46 2.96 -4.50 6.83
N LEU A 47 2.45 -4.73 5.62
CA LEU A 47 1.08 -4.39 5.25
C LEU A 47 0.05 -5.06 6.17
N ARG A 48 0.21 -6.36 6.42
CA ARG A 48 -0.69 -7.11 7.33
C ARG A 48 -0.64 -6.64 8.78
N ARG A 49 0.45 -5.99 9.21
CA ARG A 49 0.63 -5.44 10.56
C ARG A 49 0.27 -3.96 10.66
N GLY A 50 -0.25 -3.35 9.58
CA GLY A 50 -0.54 -1.92 9.54
C GLY A 50 0.72 -1.05 9.63
N GLU A 51 1.89 -1.58 9.29
CA GLU A 51 3.14 -0.82 9.37
C GLU A 51 3.39 0.03 8.13
N PRO A 52 4.03 1.20 8.31
CA PRO A 52 4.32 2.07 7.20
C PRO A 52 5.39 1.51 6.26
N ILE A 53 5.16 1.72 4.97
CA ILE A 53 6.07 1.39 3.88
C ILE A 53 6.47 2.65 3.12
N ARG A 54 7.63 2.63 2.47
CA ARG A 54 8.17 3.79 1.72
C ARG A 54 7.14 4.31 0.72
N ARG A 55 7.01 5.63 0.61
CA ARG A 55 6.06 6.32 -0.30
C ARG A 55 6.05 5.75 -1.72
N SER A 56 7.23 5.56 -2.32
CA SER A 56 7.33 5.05 -3.70
C SER A 56 6.86 3.60 -3.85
N VAL A 57 6.94 2.79 -2.78
CA VAL A 57 6.42 1.42 -2.76
C VAL A 57 4.91 1.47 -2.59
N ALA A 58 4.41 2.25 -1.63
CA ALA A 58 2.97 2.42 -1.38
C ALA A 58 2.22 2.88 -2.64
N LEU A 59 2.68 3.96 -3.27
CA LEU A 59 2.05 4.51 -4.47
C LEU A 59 2.02 3.51 -5.63
N ARG A 60 3.14 2.82 -5.91
CA ARG A 60 3.19 1.83 -7.01
C ARG A 60 2.32 0.60 -6.71
N LEU A 61 2.30 0.16 -5.46
CA LEU A 61 1.48 -0.97 -5.04
C LEU A 61 -0.01 -0.67 -5.23
N VAL A 62 -0.49 0.44 -4.67
CA VAL A 62 -1.91 0.82 -4.77
C VAL A 62 -2.31 1.03 -6.24
N LYS A 63 -1.51 1.76 -7.03
CA LYS A 63 -1.76 1.92 -8.47
C LYS A 63 -1.92 0.58 -9.19
N ARG A 64 -1.05 -0.39 -8.89
CA ARG A 64 -1.12 -1.72 -9.50
C ARG A 64 -2.39 -2.46 -9.10
N VAL A 65 -2.76 -2.43 -7.81
CA VAL A 65 -3.96 -3.13 -7.33
C VAL A 65 -5.23 -2.52 -7.95
N LEU A 66 -5.34 -1.20 -8.02
CA LEU A 66 -6.46 -0.51 -8.65
C LEU A 66 -6.56 -0.82 -10.14
N ALA A 67 -5.43 -0.79 -10.86
CA ALA A 67 -5.41 -1.17 -12.28
C ALA A 67 -5.86 -2.63 -12.48
N GLN A 68 -5.47 -3.55 -11.59
CA GLN A 68 -5.94 -4.94 -11.60
C GLN A 68 -7.42 -5.10 -11.25
N GLN A 69 -8.07 -4.07 -10.72
CA GLN A 69 -9.50 -4.01 -10.43
C GLN A 69 -10.29 -3.23 -11.50
N GLY A 70 -9.61 -2.71 -12.53
CA GLY A 70 -10.23 -1.82 -13.51
C GLY A 70 -10.66 -0.47 -12.91
N GLN A 71 -10.06 -0.06 -11.79
CA GLN A 71 -10.38 1.19 -11.10
C GLN A 71 -9.36 2.27 -11.46
N ASP A 72 -9.88 3.46 -11.77
CA ASP A 72 -9.09 4.68 -11.92
C ASP A 72 -9.40 5.62 -10.75
N ALA A 73 -8.78 5.33 -9.60
CA ALA A 73 -8.93 6.11 -8.38
C ALA A 73 -7.58 6.67 -7.94
N ASP A 74 -7.58 7.81 -7.24
CA ASP A 74 -6.36 8.38 -6.66
C ASP A 74 -5.78 7.41 -5.61
N PRO A 75 -4.54 6.92 -5.79
CA PRO A 75 -3.88 6.04 -4.82
C PRO A 75 -3.81 6.60 -3.41
N LEU A 76 -3.75 7.93 -3.27
CA LEU A 76 -3.67 8.58 -1.96
C LEU A 76 -4.91 8.31 -1.10
N HIS A 77 -6.06 8.01 -1.69
CA HIS A 77 -7.28 7.62 -0.97
C HIS A 77 -7.10 6.34 -0.13
N TYR A 78 -6.15 5.49 -0.51
CA TYR A 78 -5.86 4.21 0.15
C TYR A 78 -4.63 4.27 1.08
N LEU A 79 -4.07 5.47 1.26
CA LEU A 79 -2.84 5.67 2.03
C LEU A 79 -3.11 6.61 3.21
N SER A 80 -2.65 6.20 4.39
CA SER A 80 -2.70 7.01 5.60
C SER A 80 -1.28 7.40 5.99
N ASP A 81 -1.09 8.65 6.41
CA ASP A 81 0.20 9.08 6.92
C ASP A 81 0.50 8.32 8.22
N SER A 82 1.68 7.71 8.27
CA SER A 82 2.24 7.10 9.48
C SER A 82 2.32 8.03 10.69
N GLN A 83 2.29 9.35 10.48
CA GLN A 83 2.33 10.36 11.55
C GLN A 83 0.94 10.73 12.10
N ALA A 84 -0.15 10.19 11.55
CA ALA A 84 -1.51 10.57 11.93
C ALA A 84 -2.03 9.92 13.24
N GLU A 85 -1.32 8.95 13.82
CA GLU A 85 -1.69 8.30 15.09
C GLU A 85 -0.59 8.43 16.14
N GLY A 86 -0.34 9.67 16.54
CA GLY A 86 0.44 10.01 17.74
C GLY A 86 -0.29 11.09 18.53
N ILE A 87 -1.37 10.71 19.21
CA ILE A 87 -2.00 11.49 20.29
C ILE A 87 -2.12 10.57 21.49
#